data_AF-A0A9W4T784-F1
#
_entry.id   AF-A0A9W4T784-F1
#
_cell.length_a   1.000
_cell.length_b   1.000
_cell.length_c   1.000
_cell.angle_alpha   90.00
_cell.angle_beta   90.00
_cell.angle_gamma   90.00
#
_symmetry.space_group_name_H-M   'P 1'
#
loop_
_entity.id
_entity.type
_entity.pdbx_description
1 polymer ?
#
loop_
_entity_poly.entity_id
_entity_poly.type
_entity_poly.pdbx_seq_one_letter_code
_entity_poly.pdbx_strand_id
1 'polypeptide(L)' 'NSKKSDDEVKLWRETLDEASYISILCRPVGNQFGVIGIQIAGITMYLNILVKDLASIPRYFHLDHAEILLSLT' A
#
# COMPACT_ATOMS: atom_id res chain seq x y z
N ASN A 1 15.97 1.03 -19.65
CA ASN A 1 15.83 0.28 -18.38
C ASN A 1 15.97 1.12 -17.10
N SER A 2 16.53 2.33 -17.10
CA SER A 2 16.67 3.15 -15.87
C SER A 2 15.36 3.72 -15.32
N LYS A 3 14.47 4.20 -16.20
CA LYS A 3 13.21 4.84 -15.76
C LYS A 3 12.31 3.91 -14.95
N LYS A 4 12.20 2.64 -15.36
CA LYS A 4 11.40 1.64 -14.64
C LYS A 4 11.95 1.38 -13.23
N SER A 5 13.27 1.24 -13.08
CA SER A 5 13.88 1.06 -11.76
C SER A 5 13.74 2.29 -10.89
N ASP A 6 13.83 3.49 -11.47
CA ASP A 6 13.63 4.74 -10.73
C ASP A 6 12.18 4.88 -10.24
N ASP A 7 11.20 4.54 -11.10
CA ASP A 7 9.78 4.55 -10.78
C ASP A 7 9.46 3.51 -9.67
N GLU A 8 10.06 2.32 -9.73
CA GLU A 8 9.95 1.30 -8.66
C GLU A 8 10.53 1.83 -7.34
N VAL A 9 11.72 2.41 -7.34
CA VAL A 9 12.34 2.98 -6.13
C VAL A 9 11.49 4.12 -5.55
N LYS A 10 10.89 4.95 -6.41
CA LYS A 10 9.99 6.03 -5.97
C LYS A 10 8.75 5.47 -5.28
N LEU A 11 8.09 4.49 -5.90
CA LEU A 11 6.90 3.83 -5.35
C LEU A 11 7.19 3.19 -3.98
N TRP A 12 8.34 2.53 -3.86
CA TRP A 12 8.80 1.94 -2.60
C TRP A 12 8.96 2.98 -1.48
N ARG A 13 9.52 4.16 -1.79
CA ARG A 13 9.68 5.24 -0.80
C ARG A 13 8.34 5.81 -0.37
N GLU A 14 7.46 6.13 -1.31
CA GLU A 14 6.12 6.68 -1.00
C GLU A 14 5.32 5.72 -0.12
N THR A 15 5.37 4.42 -0.45
CA THR A 15 4.71 3.37 0.36
C THR A 15 5.28 3.28 1.77
N LEU A 16 6.60 3.42 1.93
CA LEU A 16 7.28 3.39 3.24
C LEU A 16 6.91 4.60 4.09
N ASP A 17 6.84 5.79 3.48
CA ASP A 17 6.47 7.03 4.16
C ASP A 17 5.02 6.98 4.65
N GLU A 18 4.08 6.50 3.82
CA GLU A 18 2.68 6.30 4.21
C GLU A 18 2.55 5.23 5.31
N ALA A 19 3.26 4.11 5.20
CA ALA A 19 3.26 3.08 6.24
C ALA A 19 3.79 3.61 7.58
N SER A 20 4.86 4.42 7.55
CA SER A 20 5.40 5.09 8.73
C SER A 20 4.39 6.04 9.35
N TYR A 21 3.72 6.86 8.52
CA TYR A 21 2.68 7.80 8.96
C TYR A 21 1.51 7.09 9.64
N ILE A 22 0.95 6.05 9.01
CA ILE A 22 -0.16 5.26 9.56
C ILE A 22 0.25 4.54 10.85
N SER A 23 1.47 3.99 10.90
CA SER A 23 2.01 3.35 12.11
C SER A 23 2.07 4.33 13.29
N ILE A 24 2.51 5.57 13.05
CA ILE A 24 2.69 6.59 14.09
C ILE A 24 1.34 7.15 14.56
N LEU A 25 0.43 7.47 13.63
CA LEU A 25 -0.83 8.15 13.93
C LEU A 25 -1.94 7.20 14.36
N CYS A 26 -2.16 6.12 13.60
CA CYS A 26 -3.28 5.21 13.85
C CYS A 26 -2.93 4.15 14.89
N ARG A 27 -1.63 3.81 15.04
CA ARG A 27 -1.12 2.78 15.96
C ARG A 27 -2.04 1.55 16.04
N PRO A 28 -2.31 0.87 14.91
CA PRO A 28 -3.26 -0.23 14.87
C PRO A 28 -2.92 -1.25 15.95
N VAL A 29 -3.88 -1.53 16.83
CA VAL A 29 -3.74 -2.57 17.87
C VAL A 29 -3.90 -3.96 17.23
N GLY A 30 -3.61 -5.03 17.98
CA GLY A 30 -3.76 -6.39 17.49
C GLY A 30 -5.15 -6.62 16.87
N ASN A 31 -5.18 -7.28 15.71
CA ASN A 31 -6.38 -7.51 14.88
C ASN A 31 -6.98 -6.26 14.22
N GLN A 32 -6.31 -5.10 14.26
CA GLN A 32 -6.67 -3.92 13.47
C GLN A 32 -5.68 -3.70 12.33
N PHE A 33 -6.13 -2.97 11.31
CA PHE A 33 -5.31 -2.54 10.19
C PHE A 33 -5.53 -1.06 9.90
N GLY A 34 -4.48 -0.40 9.41
CA GLY A 34 -4.56 0.94 8.86
C GLY A 34 -4.51 0.91 7.34
N VAL A 35 -5.31 1.73 6.67
CA VAL A 35 -5.23 1.88 5.21
C VAL A 35 -4.04 2.77 4.87
N ILE A 36 -3.14 2.26 4.05
CA ILE A 36 -1.96 2.99 3.57
C ILE A 36 -2.37 3.83 2.36
N GLY A 37 -3.01 3.19 1.37
CA GLY A 37 -3.42 3.85 0.16
C GLY A 37 -3.91 2.89 -0.92
N ILE A 38 -4.12 3.43 -2.11
CA ILE A 38 -4.51 2.70 -3.31
C ILE A 38 -3.36 2.75 -4.31
N GLN A 39 -2.93 1.60 -4.81
CA GLN A 39 -1.94 1.49 -5.88
C GLN A 39 -2.61 1.07 -7.18
N ILE A 40 -2.25 1.69 -8.29
CA ILE A 40 -2.76 1.35 -9.62
C ILE A 40 -1.61 0.85 -10.49
N ALA A 41 -1.74 -0.36 -11.01
CA ALA A 41 -0.82 -0.97 -11.96
C ALA A 41 -1.60 -1.40 -13.21
N GLY A 42 -1.44 -0.65 -14.29
CA GLY A 42 -2.27 -0.83 -15.49
C GLY A 42 -3.74 -0.54 -15.19
N ILE A 43 -4.62 -1.51 -15.41
CA ILE A 43 -6.05 -1.41 -15.05
C ILE A 43 -6.36 -2.03 -13.69
N THR A 44 -5.39 -2.56 -12.97
CA THR A 44 -5.63 -3.18 -11.66
C THR A 44 -5.35 -2.18 -10.55
N MET A 45 -6.33 -2.02 -9.66
CA MET A 45 -6.28 -1.20 -8.46
C MET A 45 -6.12 -2.13 -7.25
N TYR A 46 -5.18 -1.84 -6.36
CA TYR A 46 -4.91 -2.57 -5.13
C TYR A 46 -5.18 -1.70 -3.90
N LEU A 47 -5.87 -2.26 -2.90
CA LEU A 47 -6.01 -1.65 -1.58
C LEU A 47 -4.89 -2.12 -0.66
N ASN A 48 -4.08 -1.18 -0.18
CA ASN A 48 -2.90 -1.47 0.63
C ASN A 48 -3.17 -1.17 2.11
N ILE A 49 -2.83 -2.12 2.97
CA ILE A 49 -3.03 -2.02 4.41
C ILE A 49 -1.74 -2.29 5.19
N LEU A 50 -1.68 -1.70 6.38
CA LEU A 50 -0.69 -1.96 7.41
C LEU A 50 -1.34 -2.73 8.55
N VAL A 51 -0.83 -3.92 8.86
CA VAL A 51 -1.29 -4.76 9.97
C VAL A 51 -0.17 -4.92 10.97
N LYS A 52 -0.48 -4.84 12.26
CA LYS A 52 0.50 -5.14 13.31
C LYS A 52 0.41 -6.63 13.67
N ASP A 53 1.51 -7.35 13.49
CA ASP A 53 1.54 -8.78 13.82
C ASP A 53 1.63 -9.05 15.34
N LEU A 54 1.65 -10.33 15.72
CA LEU A 54 1.77 -10.75 17.11
C LEU A 54 3.08 -10.29 17.78
N ALA A 55 4.13 -10.04 16.99
CA ALA A 55 5.42 -9.50 17.46
C ALA A 55 5.43 -7.97 17.52
N SER A 56 4.28 -7.31 17.34
CA SER A 56 4.16 -5.86 17.27
C SER A 56 4.89 -5.20 16.10
N ILE A 57 5.21 -5.96 15.05
CA ILE A 57 5.88 -5.48 13.85
C ILE A 57 4.82 -5.06 12.82
N PRO A 58 4.87 -3.82 12.31
CA PRO A 58 4.02 -3.41 11.19
C PRO A 58 4.38 -4.20 9.91
N ARG A 59 3.38 -4.80 9.28
CA ARG A 59 3.49 -5.58 8.04
C ARG A 59 2.55 -5.04 6.97
N TYR A 60 3.07 -4.96 5.76
CA TYR A 60 2.37 -4.46 4.59
C TYR A 60 1.63 -5.60 3.86
N PHE A 61 0.39 -5.37 3.43
CA PHE A 61 -0.40 -6.31 2.64
C PHE A 61 -1.27 -5.61 1.59
N HIS A 62 -1.53 -6.32 0.49
CA HIS A 62 -2.63 -6.01 -0.42
C HIS A 62 -3.87 -6.74 0.09
N LEU A 63 -4.88 -6.00 0.56
CA LEU A 63 -6.09 -6.59 1.13
C LEU A 63 -7.02 -7.12 0.03
N ASP A 64 -7.21 -6.32 -1.02
CA ASP A 64 -8.07 -6.65 -2.15
C ASP A 64 -7.60 -5.93 -3.42
N HIS A 65 -8.16 -6.33 -4.56
CA HIS A 65 -7.92 -5.69 -5.84
C HIS A 65 -9.20 -5.61 -6.69
N ALA A 66 -9.26 -4.61 -7.56
CA ALA A 66 -10.33 -4.45 -8.53
C ALA A 66 -9.76 -4.04 -9.89
N GLU A 67 -10.43 -4.43 -10.96
CA GLU A 67 -10.14 -3.88 -12.29
C GLU A 67 -10.90 -2.56 -12.48
N ILE A 68 -10.18 -1.53 -12.92
CA ILE A 68 -10.73 -0.26 -13.33
C ILE A 68 -11.31 -0.46 -14.73
N LEU A 69 -12.64 -0.44 -14.83
CA LEU A 69 -13.31 -0.44 -16.12
C LEU A 69 -13.08 0.90 -16.82
N LEU A 70 -12.13 0.92 -17.74
CA LEU A 70 -11.94 2.05 -18.64
C LEU A 70 -13.00 1.94 -19.73
N SER A 71 -14.05 2.76 -19.67
CA SER A 71 -14.98 2.91 -20.77
C SER A 71 -14.23 3.51 -21.96
N LEU A 72 -13.86 2.65 -22.93
CA LEU A 72 -13.42 3.06 -24.25
C LEU A 72 -14.65 3.55 -25.03
N THR A 73 -14.97 4.84 -24.89
CA THR A 73 -15.80 5.57 -25.85
C THR A 73 -14.95 6.09 -26.99
#